data_AF-D5WNM0-F1
#
_entry.id   AF-D5WNM0-F1
#
_cell.length_a   1.000
_cell.length_b   1.000
_cell.length_c   1.000
_cell.angle_alpha   90.00
_cell.angle_beta   90.00
_cell.angle_gamma   90.00
#
_symmetry.space_group_name_H-M   'P 1'
#
loop_
_entity.id
_entity.type
_entity.pdbx_description
1 polymer ?
#
loop_
_entity_poly.entity_id
_entity_poly.type
_entity_poly.pdbx_seq_one_letter_code
_entity_poly.pdbx_strand_id
1 'polypeptide(L)'
;MRRRAENKLTRLLSVAVSCFLTSLCVSARADSCDEDTLQSKDDDGTYLIMQSGAVYEVLAGDNVDSALWLPAEDVMVCSRTIVHQGRSVLIYDIINKDENEKVSAVRRH
;
A
#
# COMPACT_ATOMS: atom_id res chain seq x y z
N MET A 1 50.69 41.83 2.96
CA MET A 1 50.04 40.98 3.99
C MET A 1 48.56 40.81 3.61
N ARG A 2 48.20 39.77 2.83
CA ARG A 2 47.51 38.52 3.26
C ARG A 2 46.26 38.75 4.14
N ARG A 3 45.08 38.98 3.52
CA ARG A 3 43.74 38.71 4.10
C ARG A 3 42.68 38.48 3.00
N ARG A 4 42.80 37.41 2.20
CA ARG A 4 41.76 37.08 1.18
C ARG A 4 41.45 35.59 1.03
N ALA A 5 41.95 34.71 1.90
CA ALA A 5 41.85 33.26 1.71
C ALA A 5 41.03 32.50 2.77
N GLU A 6 40.54 33.16 3.83
CA GLU A 6 40.00 32.44 5.01
C GLU A 6 38.47 32.27 5.02
N ASN A 7 37.73 32.93 4.12
CA ASN A 7 36.26 32.94 4.18
C ASN A 7 35.56 31.95 3.24
N LYS A 8 36.29 31.26 2.36
CA LYS A 8 35.69 30.28 1.41
C LYS A 8 35.63 28.86 2.00
N LEU A 9 36.63 28.45 2.78
CA LEU A 9 36.68 27.09 3.35
C LEU A 9 35.62 26.86 4.44
N THR A 10 35.35 27.85 5.29
CA THR A 10 34.40 27.75 6.41
C THR A 10 32.94 27.71 5.97
N ARG A 11 32.59 28.37 4.85
CA ARG A 11 31.25 28.29 4.25
C ARG A 11 30.97 26.95 3.58
N LEU A 12 31.99 26.32 2.98
CA LEU A 12 31.84 25.00 2.35
C LEU A 12 31.71 23.87 3.38
N LEU A 13 32.45 23.96 4.49
CA LEU A 13 32.35 23.01 5.61
C LEU A 13 30.99 23.04 6.31
N SER A 14 30.35 24.21 6.42
CA SER A 14 29.05 24.35 7.09
C SER A 14 27.88 23.78 6.28
N VAL A 15 27.96 23.81 4.94
CA VAL A 15 26.91 23.26 4.06
C VAL A 15 26.96 21.73 4.01
N ALA A 16 28.16 21.14 4.04
CA ALA A 16 28.31 19.68 4.01
C ALA A 16 27.84 19.01 5.32
N VAL A 17 28.06 19.64 6.47
CA VAL A 17 27.62 19.12 7.78
C VAL A 17 26.09 19.23 7.95
N SER A 18 25.47 20.25 7.37
CA SER A 18 24.01 20.46 7.47
C SER A 18 23.17 19.47 6.65
N CYS A 19 23.75 18.79 5.66
CA CYS A 19 23.05 17.79 4.84
C CYS A 19 23.05 16.39 5.45
N PHE A 20 23.96 16.10 6.39
CA PHE A 20 24.11 14.76 6.99
C PHE A 20 23.18 14.53 8.20
N LEU A 21 22.64 15.58 8.82
CA LEU A 21 21.84 15.50 10.05
C LEU A 21 20.33 15.35 9.82
N THR A 22 19.84 15.40 8.58
CA THR A 22 18.41 15.29 8.26
C THR A 22 18.00 13.92 7.72
N SER A 23 18.89 12.92 7.76
CA SER A 23 18.52 11.53 7.50
C SER A 23 17.75 10.93 8.68
N LEU A 24 16.66 11.59 9.08
CA LEU A 24 15.57 10.96 9.80
C LEU A 24 15.01 9.89 8.88
N CYS A 25 15.48 8.65 9.06
CA CYS A 25 14.92 7.47 8.41
C CYS A 25 13.45 7.35 8.85
N VAL A 26 12.55 7.98 8.11
CA VAL A 26 11.13 7.65 8.16
C VAL A 26 11.04 6.20 7.74
N SER A 27 10.72 5.34 8.70
CA SER A 27 10.36 3.95 8.42
C SER A 27 9.00 4.01 7.72
N ALA A 28 9.01 4.08 6.39
CA ALA A 28 7.83 3.77 5.61
C ALA A 28 7.45 2.33 5.95
N ARG A 29 6.36 2.15 6.70
CA ARG A 29 5.74 0.84 6.82
C ARG A 29 5.13 0.57 5.44
N ALA A 30 5.82 -0.24 4.64
CA ALA A 30 5.22 -0.75 3.42
C ALA A 30 4.05 -1.64 3.84
N ASP A 31 2.85 -1.34 3.34
CA ASP A 31 1.77 -2.31 3.35
C ASP A 31 2.28 -3.57 2.64
N SER A 32 2.03 -4.75 3.21
CA SER A 32 2.44 -6.00 2.59
C SER A 32 1.48 -6.30 1.45
N CYS A 33 1.96 -6.25 0.22
CA CYS A 33 1.19 -6.62 -0.96
C CYS A 33 1.67 -7.97 -1.47
N ASP A 34 0.73 -8.88 -1.66
CA ASP A 34 0.95 -10.19 -2.25
C ASP A 34 0.20 -10.27 -3.59
N GLU A 35 0.77 -10.97 -4.56
CA GLU A 35 0.07 -11.30 -5.81
C GLU A 35 -0.80 -12.54 -5.62
N ASP A 36 -1.98 -12.53 -6.23
CA ASP A 36 -2.88 -13.67 -6.27
C ASP A 36 -3.70 -13.63 -7.57
N THR A 37 -4.50 -14.66 -7.82
CA THR A 37 -5.40 -14.74 -8.97
C THR A 37 -6.82 -14.90 -8.47
N LEU A 38 -7.75 -14.12 -9.03
CA LEU A 38 -9.17 -14.28 -8.70
C LEU A 38 -9.67 -15.62 -9.24
N GLN A 39 -10.11 -16.52 -8.36
CA GLN A 39 -10.69 -17.79 -8.79
C GLN A 39 -12.16 -17.61 -9.15
N SER A 40 -12.92 -16.95 -8.27
CA SER A 40 -14.33 -16.66 -8.49
C SER A 40 -14.81 -15.59 -7.51
N LYS A 41 -16.04 -15.13 -7.72
CA LYS A 41 -16.79 -14.36 -6.75
C LYS A 41 -18.18 -14.97 -6.57
N ASP A 42 -18.88 -14.60 -5.52
CA ASP A 42 -20.32 -14.89 -5.42
C ASP A 42 -21.13 -13.98 -6.36
N ASP A 43 -22.43 -14.28 -6.47
CA ASP A 43 -23.31 -13.64 -7.45
C ASP A 43 -23.37 -12.11 -7.26
N ASP A 44 -23.44 -11.64 -6.01
CA ASP A 44 -23.51 -10.22 -5.67
C ASP A 44 -22.15 -9.55 -5.46
N GLY A 45 -21.05 -10.31 -5.50
CA GLY A 45 -19.69 -9.79 -5.35
C GLY A 45 -19.31 -9.44 -3.91
N THR A 46 -20.11 -9.87 -2.92
CA THR A 46 -19.77 -9.74 -1.49
C THR A 46 -18.51 -10.53 -1.14
N TYR A 47 -18.30 -11.69 -1.78
CA TYR A 47 -17.16 -12.56 -1.52
C TYR A 47 -16.29 -12.74 -2.75
N LEU A 48 -14.98 -12.48 -2.59
CA LEU A 48 -13.95 -12.82 -3.57
C LEU A 48 -13.18 -14.07 -3.08
N ILE A 49 -13.10 -15.08 -3.92
CA ILE A 49 -12.36 -16.32 -3.69
C ILE A 49 -11.12 -16.30 -4.58
N MET A 50 -9.95 -16.38 -3.96
CA MET A 50 -8.68 -16.40 -4.66
C MET A 50 -8.22 -17.83 -4.95
N GLN A 51 -7.37 -17.98 -5.97
CA GLN A 51 -6.80 -19.27 -6.35
C GLN A 51 -5.90 -19.86 -5.26
N SER A 52 -5.30 -19.01 -4.41
CA SER A 52 -4.62 -19.44 -3.19
C SER A 52 -5.55 -20.12 -2.16
N GLY A 53 -6.86 -20.03 -2.35
CA GLY A 53 -7.90 -20.44 -1.39
C GLY A 53 -8.23 -19.36 -0.36
N ALA A 54 -7.60 -18.19 -0.42
CA ALA A 54 -7.98 -17.07 0.44
C ALA A 54 -9.37 -16.53 0.06
N VAL A 55 -10.18 -16.23 1.07
CA VAL A 55 -11.53 -15.67 0.89
C VAL A 55 -11.61 -14.30 1.54
N TYR A 56 -12.17 -13.34 0.81
CA TYR A 56 -12.29 -11.96 1.24
C TYR A 56 -13.74 -11.49 1.14
N GLU A 57 -14.24 -10.89 2.21
CA GLU A 57 -15.54 -10.22 2.23
C GLU A 57 -15.35 -8.73 1.95
N VAL A 58 -15.95 -8.23 0.89
CA VAL A 58 -15.86 -6.83 0.48
C VAL A 58 -16.62 -5.96 1.47
N LEU A 59 -16.01 -4.83 1.84
CA LEU A 59 -16.61 -3.88 2.77
C LEU A 59 -17.76 -3.14 2.10
N ALA A 60 -18.82 -2.90 2.89
CA ALA A 60 -19.97 -2.14 2.42
C ALA A 60 -19.56 -0.74 1.92
N GLY A 61 -20.02 -0.39 0.73
CA GLY A 61 -19.74 0.90 0.08
C GLY A 61 -18.77 0.79 -1.10
N ASP A 62 -17.97 -0.27 -1.16
CA ASP A 62 -17.27 -0.66 -2.38
C ASP A 62 -18.19 -1.52 -3.26
N ASN A 63 -17.96 -1.51 -4.57
CA ASN A 63 -18.77 -2.27 -5.54
C ASN A 63 -17.88 -3.22 -6.33
N VAL A 64 -18.26 -4.50 -6.33
CA VAL A 64 -17.70 -5.51 -7.24
C VAL A 64 -18.68 -5.67 -8.40
N ASP A 65 -18.45 -4.95 -9.49
CA ASP A 65 -19.20 -5.17 -10.73
C ASP A 65 -18.74 -6.48 -11.37
N SER A 66 -19.67 -7.41 -11.60
CA SER A 66 -19.42 -8.67 -12.31
C SER A 66 -18.76 -8.54 -13.68
N ALA A 67 -18.87 -7.39 -14.35
CA ALA A 67 -18.20 -7.15 -15.62
C ALA A 67 -16.69 -6.85 -15.47
N LEU A 68 -16.24 -6.45 -14.27
CA LEU A 68 -14.87 -5.97 -14.00
C LEU A 68 -14.10 -6.88 -13.04
N TRP A 69 -14.67 -8.01 -12.64
CA TRP A 69 -14.10 -8.92 -11.65
C TRP A 69 -14.37 -10.36 -12.09
N LEU A 70 -13.62 -10.80 -13.09
CA LEU A 70 -13.79 -12.09 -13.75
C LEU A 70 -12.79 -13.14 -13.23
N PRO A 71 -13.16 -14.43 -13.28
CA PRO A 71 -12.21 -15.51 -12.99
C PRO A 71 -10.93 -15.43 -13.82
N ALA A 72 -9.83 -15.83 -13.19
CA ALA A 72 -8.46 -15.85 -13.73
C ALA A 72 -7.78 -14.49 -13.93
N GLU A 73 -8.35 -13.40 -13.41
CA GLU A 73 -7.70 -12.08 -13.40
C GLU A 73 -6.59 -11.99 -12.34
N ASP A 74 -5.52 -11.29 -12.68
CA ASP A 74 -4.40 -11.06 -11.78
C ASP A 74 -4.74 -9.93 -10.80
N VAL A 75 -4.63 -10.23 -9.50
CA VAL A 75 -4.93 -9.28 -8.43
C VAL A 75 -3.72 -9.03 -7.54
N MET A 76 -3.67 -7.84 -6.95
CA MET A 76 -2.74 -7.51 -5.89
C MET A 76 -3.49 -7.27 -4.59
N VAL A 77 -3.11 -7.98 -3.54
CA VAL A 77 -3.76 -7.95 -2.23
C VAL A 77 -2.84 -7.27 -1.23
N CYS A 78 -3.16 -6.04 -0.86
CA CYS A 78 -2.37 -5.24 0.07
C CYS A 78 -3.02 -5.20 1.46
N SER A 79 -2.31 -5.66 2.49
CA SER A 79 -2.80 -5.56 3.86
C SER A 79 -2.44 -4.21 4.47
N ARG A 80 -3.41 -3.59 5.17
CA ARG A 80 -3.22 -2.32 5.89
C ARG A 80 -3.97 -2.32 7.21
N THR A 81 -3.38 -1.71 8.23
CA THR A 81 -4.06 -1.53 9.52
C THR A 81 -4.69 -0.15 9.60
N ILE A 82 -5.99 -0.08 9.85
CA ILE A 82 -6.70 1.17 10.12
C ILE A 82 -7.12 1.26 11.58
N VAL A 83 -7.34 2.47 12.09
CA VAL A 83 -7.96 2.69 13.39
C VAL A 83 -9.45 2.98 13.19
N HIS A 84 -10.31 2.10 13.67
CA HIS A 84 -11.76 2.28 13.67
C HIS A 84 -12.28 2.20 15.10
N GLN A 85 -12.97 3.25 15.56
CA GLN A 85 -13.50 3.34 16.93
C GLN A 85 -12.45 3.06 18.02
N GLY A 86 -11.22 3.56 17.83
CA GLY A 86 -10.11 3.37 18.77
C GLY A 86 -9.47 1.97 18.76
N ARG A 87 -9.88 1.09 17.85
CA ARG A 87 -9.31 -0.24 17.67
C ARG A 87 -8.57 -0.34 16.34
N SER A 88 -7.41 -0.98 16.34
CA SER A 88 -6.70 -1.34 15.12
C SER A 88 -7.39 -2.53 14.45
N VAL A 89 -7.75 -2.39 13.19
CA VAL A 89 -8.39 -3.41 12.36
C VAL A 89 -7.54 -3.63 11.11
N LEU A 90 -7.31 -4.89 10.76
CA LEU A 90 -6.62 -5.27 9.54
C LEU A 90 -7.63 -5.34 8.39
N ILE A 91 -7.35 -4.60 7.32
CA ILE A 91 -8.15 -4.56 6.08
C ILE A 91 -7.21 -4.90 4.92
N TYR A 92 -7.79 -5.43 3.85
CA TYR A 92 -7.10 -5.75 2.63
C TYR A 92 -7.65 -4.89 1.50
N ASP A 93 -6.78 -4.20 0.77
CA ASP A 93 -7.14 -3.60 -0.50
C ASP A 93 -6.82 -4.63 -1.60
N ILE A 94 -7.83 -5.06 -2.33
CA ILE A 94 -7.72 -5.99 -3.46
C ILE A 94 -7.83 -5.15 -4.73
N ILE A 95 -6.80 -5.21 -5.56
CA ILE A 95 -6.67 -4.40 -6.77
C ILE A 95 -6.71 -5.34 -7.97
N ASN A 96 -7.67 -5.14 -8.87
CA ASN A 96 -7.69 -5.78 -10.17
C ASN A 96 -6.67 -5.08 -11.07
N LYS A 97 -5.63 -5.79 -11.49
CA LYS A 97 -4.52 -5.22 -12.27
C LYS A 97 -4.91 -4.94 -13.72
N ASP A 98 -5.91 -5.65 -14.22
CA ASP A 98 -6.37 -5.54 -15.61
C ASP A 98 -7.38 -4.38 -15.78
N GLU A 99 -8.27 -4.22 -14.81
CA GLU A 99 -9.35 -3.23 -14.87
C GLU A 99 -9.04 -1.92 -14.13
N ASN A 100 -7.91 -1.85 -13.41
CA ASN A 100 -7.53 -0.72 -12.55
C ASN A 100 -8.62 -0.37 -11.51
N GLU A 101 -9.35 -1.39 -11.07
CA GLU A 101 -10.39 -1.31 -10.03
C GLU A 101 -9.85 -1.78 -8.68
N LYS A 102 -10.47 -1.31 -7.61
CA LYS A 102 -10.06 -1.64 -6.24
C LYS A 102 -11.25 -1.75 -5.30
N VAL A 103 -11.22 -2.78 -4.46
CA VAL A 103 -12.13 -2.90 -3.31
C VAL A 103 -11.35 -3.10 -2.01
N SER A 104 -11.88 -2.58 -0.91
CA SER A 104 -11.43 -2.89 0.44
C SER A 104 -12.25 -4.04 1.01
N ALA A 105 -11.58 -4.97 1.68
CA ALA A 105 -12.16 -6.22 2.15
C ALA A 105 -11.57 -6.67 3.49
N VAL A 106 -12.25 -7.62 4.13
CA VAL A 106 -11.76 -8.35 5.32
C VAL A 106 -11.60 -9.82 5.00
N ARG A 107 -10.53 -10.43 5.50
CA ARG A 107 -10.28 -11.85 5.26
C ARG A 107 -11.23 -12.72 6.07
N ARG A 108 -11.80 -13.74 5.44
CA ARG A 108 -12.62 -14.79 6.08
C ARG A 108 -11.87 -16.12 6.08
N HIS A 109 -12.14 -16.93 7.10
CA HIS A 109 -11.52 -18.24 7.33
C HIS A 109 -12.44 -19.37 6.87
#